data_AF-A0A1W1IIH1-F1
#
_entry.id   AF-A0A1W1IIH1-F1
#
_cell.length_a   1.000
_cell.length_b   1.000
_cell.length_c   1.000
_cell.angle_alpha   90.00
_cell.angle_beta   90.00
_cell.angle_gamma   90.00
#
_symmetry.space_group_name_H-M   'P 1'
#
loop_
_entity.id
_entity.type
_entity.pdbx_description
1 polymer ?
#
loop_
_entity_poly.entity_id
_entity_poly.type
_entity_poly.pdbx_seq_one_letter_code
_entity_poly.pdbx_strand_id
1 'polypeptide(L)'
;MCEFCNRTCENTKRWGCLVYRQLRLFGLCCSTFLVIASTQVCPVKFVYGKLEVHKKAVTITYIIGEVLVMVSRELKETVLEAVDNQLNGNDPKCTTGTFGHSEKTMAELIDRIKCDPDRIFPEEELAEIIARKEEAIPLLMAFLEEVRDNAEQFSNNFDYLGHIYAVLLLAQFRVKEAYPIVLELFSLPNGLTDKLFGDAMTDYAGRIMASICGNDVTSIKQLVEDEEVDKYIKVEALTALAILTLNGELERQELMAYYKELLPTIDNPTILTLLINLCTDIYPGEVYDEIKEAYKNDKVDSFLIGMGSVDQAMVEGQSMVLYRAERDRNLQKIDDTIGEMRNWAYFENEEDSAEENYFEQLTNNNLNFVHQPKVTPIVNEPKIGRNDPCPCGSGKKYKKCCGK
;
A
#
# COMPACT_ATOMS: atom_id res chain seq x y z
N MET A 1 -21.22 19.76 -12.91
CA MET A 1 -21.33 21.12 -12.33
C MET A 1 -22.74 21.30 -11.78
N CYS A 2 -22.88 21.64 -10.50
CA CYS A 2 -24.19 21.82 -9.84
C CYS A 2 -24.87 23.13 -10.29
N GLU A 3 -26.18 23.11 -10.51
CA GLU A 3 -27.03 24.19 -11.06
C GLU A 3 -27.06 25.51 -10.25
N PHE A 4 -26.38 25.59 -9.11
CA PHE A 4 -26.37 26.78 -8.25
C PHE A 4 -25.53 27.95 -8.83
N CYS A 5 -24.68 27.70 -9.83
CA CYS A 5 -23.71 28.68 -10.34
C CYS A 5 -24.25 29.70 -11.37
N ASN A 6 -25.54 29.65 -11.72
CA ASN A 6 -26.09 30.45 -12.82
C ASN A 6 -26.77 31.76 -12.42
N ARG A 7 -26.74 32.19 -11.14
CA ARG A 7 -27.44 33.43 -10.70
C ARG A 7 -26.68 34.36 -9.76
N THR A 8 -25.35 34.48 -9.86
CA THR A 8 -24.60 35.49 -9.09
C THR A 8 -23.51 36.22 -9.90
N CYS A 9 -23.35 37.51 -9.57
CA CYS A 9 -22.48 38.51 -10.18
C CYS A 9 -21.01 38.05 -10.30
N GLU A 10 -20.31 38.49 -11.35
CA GLU A 10 -18.93 38.10 -11.69
C GLU A 10 -17.92 38.26 -10.54
N ASN A 11 -18.16 39.19 -9.61
CA ASN A 11 -17.29 39.35 -8.43
C ASN A 11 -17.38 38.17 -7.45
N THR A 12 -18.54 37.51 -7.31
CA THR A 12 -18.71 36.37 -6.39
C THR A 12 -17.98 35.11 -6.89
N LYS A 13 -17.84 34.96 -8.21
CA LYS A 13 -17.05 33.87 -8.84
C LYS A 13 -15.54 34.00 -8.59
N ARG A 14 -15.05 35.24 -8.51
CA ARG A 14 -13.63 35.55 -8.25
C ARG A 14 -13.23 35.33 -6.79
N TRP A 15 -14.09 35.74 -5.86
CA TRP A 15 -13.85 35.58 -4.42
C TRP A 15 -13.91 34.13 -3.95
N GLY A 16 -14.84 33.32 -4.50
CA GLY A 16 -14.93 31.90 -4.20
C GLY A 16 -13.69 31.09 -4.62
N CYS A 17 -13.09 31.43 -5.77
CA CYS A 17 -11.91 30.71 -6.26
C CYS A 17 -10.61 31.02 -5.49
N LEU A 18 -10.44 32.26 -4.99
CA LEU A 18 -9.20 32.67 -4.35
C LEU A 18 -9.05 32.11 -2.93
N VAL A 19 -10.16 32.11 -2.17
CA VAL A 19 -10.20 31.55 -0.81
C VAL A 19 -10.13 30.02 -0.84
N TYR A 20 -10.75 29.38 -1.85
CA TYR A 20 -10.66 27.93 -2.05
C TYR A 20 -9.24 27.45 -2.40
N ARG A 21 -8.46 28.26 -3.13
CA ARG A 21 -7.06 27.97 -3.46
C ARG A 21 -6.11 28.11 -2.27
N GLN A 22 -6.33 29.10 -1.41
CA GLN A 22 -5.50 29.34 -0.22
C GLN A 22 -5.76 28.31 0.89
N LEU A 23 -7.00 27.84 1.07
CA LEU A 23 -7.33 26.84 2.10
C LEU A 23 -6.90 25.41 1.75
N ARG A 24 -6.75 25.08 0.46
CA ARG A 24 -6.18 23.78 0.01
C ARG A 24 -4.71 23.61 0.39
N LEU A 25 -3.95 24.70 0.47
CA LEU A 25 -2.54 24.69 0.92
C LEU A 25 -2.38 24.38 2.42
N PHE A 26 -3.46 24.45 3.21
CA PHE A 26 -3.46 24.20 4.66
C PHE A 26 -4.30 23.00 5.10
N GLY A 27 -4.72 22.12 4.16
CA GLY A 27 -5.30 20.81 4.49
C GLY A 27 -6.67 20.80 5.19
N LEU A 28 -7.47 21.87 5.13
CA LEU A 28 -8.80 21.90 5.76
C LEU A 28 -9.90 21.38 4.83
N CYS A 29 -10.71 20.43 5.33
CA CYS A 29 -11.72 19.69 4.56
C CYS A 29 -13.06 20.46 4.39
N CYS A 30 -13.87 20.03 3.41
CA CYS A 30 -15.01 20.74 2.84
C CYS A 30 -16.15 21.12 3.81
N SER A 31 -16.18 20.58 5.03
CA SER A 31 -17.20 20.85 6.06
C SER A 31 -17.10 22.26 6.67
N THR A 32 -15.92 22.90 6.64
CA THR A 32 -15.76 24.30 7.09
C THR A 32 -16.45 25.30 6.15
N PHE A 33 -16.69 24.90 4.90
CA PHE A 33 -17.28 25.74 3.87
C PHE A 33 -18.76 26.09 4.15
N LEU A 34 -19.48 25.22 4.87
CA LEU A 34 -20.92 25.40 5.15
C LEU A 34 -21.19 26.50 6.18
N VAL A 35 -20.26 26.74 7.12
CA VAL A 35 -20.44 27.75 8.18
C VAL A 35 -20.17 29.16 7.64
N ILE A 36 -19.15 29.32 6.79
CA ILE A 36 -18.73 30.63 6.28
C ILE A 36 -19.74 31.20 5.27
N ALA A 37 -20.32 30.36 4.42
CA ALA A 37 -21.27 30.81 3.38
C ALA A 37 -22.65 31.25 3.93
N SER A 38 -22.94 31.00 5.21
CA SER A 38 -24.27 31.26 5.81
C SER A 38 -24.47 32.67 6.37
N THR A 39 -23.42 33.47 6.50
CA THR A 39 -23.53 34.86 6.98
C THR A 39 -23.51 35.86 5.82
N GLN A 40 -24.70 36.12 5.27
CA GLN A 40 -24.92 37.30 4.43
C GLN A 40 -24.57 38.57 5.22
N VAL A 41 -23.58 39.34 4.75
CA VAL A 41 -23.42 40.75 5.14
C VAL A 41 -23.44 41.60 3.87
N CYS A 42 -24.65 42.06 3.53
CA CYS A 42 -24.86 43.26 2.73
C CYS A 42 -24.66 44.51 3.63
N PRO A 43 -24.53 45.74 3.08
CA PRO A 43 -23.55 46.72 3.51
C PRO A 43 -23.95 47.46 4.79
N VAL A 44 -23.07 47.45 5.80
CA VAL A 44 -23.17 48.38 6.93
C VAL A 44 -22.15 49.48 6.74
N LYS A 45 -22.64 50.69 6.43
CA LYS A 45 -21.90 51.95 6.59
C LYS A 45 -21.31 51.98 8.01
N PHE A 46 -19.99 52.04 8.15
CA PHE A 46 -19.37 52.46 9.40
C PHE A 46 -18.57 53.75 9.22
N VAL A 47 -19.00 54.73 10.01
CA VAL A 47 -18.47 56.07 10.17
C VAL A 47 -17.20 56.01 11.04
N TYR A 48 -16.19 56.80 10.67
CA TYR A 48 -14.92 56.97 11.38
C TYR A 48 -15.11 57.23 12.89
N GLY A 49 -14.42 56.45 13.71
CA GLY A 49 -14.26 56.70 15.14
C GLY A 49 -13.07 55.89 15.69
N LYS A 50 -12.03 56.61 16.14
CA LYS A 50 -10.76 56.08 16.68
C LYS A 50 -10.94 54.90 17.65
N LEU A 51 -10.14 53.85 17.46
CA LEU A 51 -9.74 52.96 18.57
C LEU A 51 -8.21 52.99 18.71
N GLU A 52 -7.74 53.58 19.80
CA GLU A 52 -6.35 53.55 20.24
C GLU A 52 -6.03 52.18 20.85
N VAL A 53 -4.95 51.55 20.40
CA VAL A 53 -4.50 50.24 20.88
C VAL A 53 -3.51 50.43 22.03
N HIS A 54 -3.90 50.09 23.25
CA HIS A 54 -2.98 50.04 24.39
C HIS A 54 -2.23 48.70 24.46
N LYS A 55 -0.88 48.79 24.43
CA LYS A 55 0.05 47.69 24.72
C LYS A 55 -0.02 47.31 26.21
N LYS A 56 -0.60 46.17 26.55
CA LYS A 56 -0.16 45.29 27.67
C LYS A 56 -0.91 43.95 27.63
N ALA A 57 -0.18 42.89 27.95
CA ALA A 57 -0.56 41.48 27.82
C ALA A 57 -1.96 41.15 28.36
N VAL A 58 -2.83 40.64 27.49
CA VAL A 58 -3.95 39.75 27.83
C VAL A 58 -4.17 38.82 26.64
N THR A 59 -4.13 37.52 26.90
CA THR A 59 -4.61 36.45 26.02
C THR A 59 -6.09 36.70 25.71
N ILE A 60 -6.43 37.19 24.50
CA ILE A 60 -7.82 37.40 24.10
C ILE A 60 -8.16 36.49 22.94
N THR A 61 -8.72 35.35 23.31
CA THR A 61 -9.59 34.49 22.51
C THR A 61 -10.78 35.31 22.03
N TYR A 62 -10.96 35.46 20.71
CA TYR A 62 -12.20 36.00 20.16
C TYR A 62 -13.14 34.84 19.84
N ILE A 63 -14.26 34.80 20.56
CA ILE A 63 -15.35 33.85 20.35
C ILE A 63 -16.24 34.40 19.22
N ILE A 64 -16.17 33.74 18.07
CA ILE A 64 -17.27 33.66 17.10
C ILE A 64 -17.53 32.17 16.94
N GLY A 65 -18.77 31.73 17.18
CA GLY A 65 -19.27 30.35 17.25
C GLY A 65 -18.35 29.20 16.80
N GLU A 66 -17.97 28.37 17.78
CA GLU A 66 -17.59 26.93 17.71
C GLU A 66 -16.63 26.39 16.62
N VAL A 67 -15.62 27.15 16.18
CA VAL A 67 -14.37 26.52 15.64
C VAL A 67 -13.15 27.31 16.12
N LEU A 68 -12.31 26.68 16.95
CA LEU A 68 -11.06 27.24 17.44
C LEU A 68 -9.97 27.01 16.38
N VAL A 69 -9.73 27.97 15.49
CA VAL A 69 -8.62 27.88 14.51
C VAL A 69 -7.43 28.68 15.04
N MET A 70 -6.36 27.99 15.41
CA MET A 70 -5.05 28.61 15.63
C MET A 70 -4.45 28.95 14.26
N VAL A 71 -4.22 30.23 14.00
CA VAL A 71 -3.58 30.72 12.77
C VAL A 71 -2.13 31.08 13.09
N SER A 72 -1.18 30.60 12.28
CA SER A 72 0.24 30.93 12.46
C SER A 72 0.48 32.44 12.33
N ARG A 73 1.52 32.94 13.00
CA ARG A 73 1.86 34.37 12.99
C ARG A 73 2.15 34.88 11.56
N GLU A 74 2.77 34.05 10.74
CA GLU A 74 3.06 34.34 9.33
C GLU A 74 1.77 34.50 8.52
N LEU A 75 0.78 33.62 8.67
CA LEU A 75 -0.48 33.73 7.94
C LEU A 75 -1.24 35.01 8.34
N LYS A 76 -1.15 35.42 9.61
CA LYS A 76 -1.73 36.68 10.08
C LYS A 76 -1.02 37.89 9.48
N GLU A 77 0.30 37.87 9.39
CA GLU A 77 1.09 38.96 8.80
C GLU A 77 0.81 39.07 7.28
N THR A 78 0.73 37.96 6.55
CA THR A 78 0.39 37.93 5.12
C THR A 78 -1.03 38.43 4.83
N VAL A 79 -2.02 38.07 5.67
CA VAL A 79 -3.39 38.56 5.51
C VAL A 79 -3.48 40.06 5.78
N LEU A 80 -2.75 40.56 6.80
CA LEU A 80 -2.71 41.99 7.10
C LEU A 80 -2.03 42.79 5.98
N GLU A 81 -0.94 42.26 5.42
CA GLU A 81 -0.24 42.88 4.28
C GLU A 81 -1.13 42.92 3.02
N ALA A 82 -1.87 41.86 2.74
CA ALA A 82 -2.83 41.82 1.63
C ALA A 82 -3.97 42.84 1.82
N VAL A 83 -4.47 43.01 3.04
CA VAL A 83 -5.50 44.01 3.37
C VAL A 83 -4.94 45.44 3.25
N ASP A 84 -3.71 45.68 3.71
CA ASP A 84 -3.10 47.01 3.68
C ASP A 84 -2.76 47.45 2.23
N ASN A 85 -2.36 46.50 1.38
CA ASN A 85 -2.15 46.76 -0.05
C ASN A 85 -3.46 47.11 -0.79
N GLN A 86 -4.58 46.49 -0.42
CA GLN A 86 -5.90 46.79 -0.98
C GLN A 86 -6.45 48.15 -0.52
N LEU A 87 -6.26 48.52 0.75
CA LEU A 87 -6.73 49.79 1.29
C LEU A 87 -5.96 51.00 0.72
N ASN A 88 -4.67 50.81 0.40
CA ASN A 88 -3.81 51.86 -0.10
C ASN A 88 -3.73 51.92 -1.64
N GLY A 89 -4.48 51.06 -2.36
CA GLY A 89 -4.46 51.01 -3.82
C GLY A 89 -3.11 50.59 -4.41
N ASN A 90 -2.27 49.92 -3.60
CA ASN A 90 -0.96 49.43 -3.96
C ASN A 90 -1.00 47.99 -4.50
N ASP A 91 -2.20 47.49 -4.86
CA ASP A 91 -2.34 46.18 -5.48
C ASP A 91 -1.40 46.09 -6.69
N PRO A 92 -0.46 45.12 -6.69
CA PRO A 92 0.27 44.80 -7.90
C PRO A 92 -0.77 44.53 -8.99
N LYS A 93 -0.67 45.21 -10.14
CA LYS A 93 -1.53 44.89 -11.28
C LYS A 93 -1.45 43.39 -11.49
N CYS A 94 -2.60 42.72 -11.42
CA CYS A 94 -2.71 41.31 -11.71
C CYS A 94 -2.10 41.06 -13.09
N THR A 95 -0.86 40.60 -13.11
CA THR A 95 -0.22 40.13 -14.32
C THR A 95 -0.94 38.84 -14.64
N THR A 96 -1.66 38.81 -15.75
CA THR A 96 -2.05 37.56 -16.40
C THR A 96 -0.83 36.83 -16.98
N GLY A 97 0.35 37.02 -16.38
CA GLY A 97 1.51 36.21 -16.64
C GLY A 97 1.17 34.85 -16.09
N THR A 98 0.85 33.92 -16.99
CA THR A 98 1.03 32.50 -16.75
C THR A 98 2.40 32.33 -16.11
N PHE A 99 2.44 32.03 -14.81
CA PHE A 99 3.60 31.34 -14.24
C PHE A 99 3.66 30.02 -15.02
N GLY A 100 4.52 29.98 -16.03
CA GLY A 100 4.76 28.80 -16.83
C GLY A 100 5.51 27.79 -15.97
N HIS A 101 4.78 27.02 -15.16
CA HIS A 101 5.13 25.62 -15.08
C HIS A 101 4.71 25.06 -16.44
N SER A 102 5.69 24.68 -17.28
CA SER A 102 5.34 23.85 -18.42
C SER A 102 4.69 22.60 -17.85
N GLU A 103 3.40 22.41 -18.12
CA GLU A 103 2.68 21.20 -17.77
C GLU A 103 3.48 20.04 -18.36
N LYS A 104 3.93 19.13 -17.50
CA LYS A 104 4.84 18.06 -17.90
C LYS A 104 4.07 17.14 -18.84
N THR A 105 4.71 16.72 -19.92
CA THR A 105 4.11 15.76 -20.84
C THR A 105 3.93 14.42 -20.12
N MET A 106 2.94 13.62 -20.54
CA MET A 106 2.73 12.29 -19.93
C MET A 106 3.97 11.39 -20.05
N ALA A 107 4.72 11.51 -21.15
CA ALA A 107 5.98 10.79 -21.32
C ALA A 107 7.03 11.20 -20.28
N GLU A 108 7.17 12.50 -19.99
CA GLU A 108 8.09 12.99 -18.95
C GLU A 108 7.65 12.57 -17.54
N LEU A 109 6.35 12.47 -17.27
CA LEU A 109 5.83 11.96 -15.99
C LEU A 109 6.17 10.48 -15.82
N ILE A 110 5.87 9.66 -16.83
CA ILE A 110 6.15 8.21 -16.80
C ILE A 110 7.65 7.95 -16.71
N ASP A 111 8.48 8.73 -17.40
CA ASP A 111 9.93 8.59 -17.32
C ASP A 111 10.47 8.88 -15.91
N ARG A 112 9.92 9.89 -15.23
CA ARG A 112 10.33 10.25 -13.87
C ARG A 112 9.99 9.21 -12.81
N ILE A 113 8.89 8.47 -12.94
CA ILE A 113 8.54 7.43 -11.95
C ILE A 113 9.30 6.13 -12.13
N LYS A 114 10.07 5.95 -13.22
CA LYS A 114 10.75 4.68 -13.51
C LYS A 114 11.90 4.38 -12.55
N CYS A 115 12.64 5.41 -12.16
CA CYS A 115 13.86 5.29 -11.37
C CYS A 115 14.00 6.57 -10.55
N ASP A 116 14.08 6.43 -9.22
CA ASP A 116 14.42 7.55 -8.35
C ASP A 116 15.73 7.21 -7.62
N PRO A 117 16.87 7.81 -8.01
CA PRO A 117 18.16 7.55 -7.39
C PRO A 117 18.25 8.10 -5.95
N ASP A 118 17.40 9.07 -5.60
CA ASP A 118 17.33 9.66 -4.26
C ASP A 118 16.30 8.93 -3.39
N ARG A 119 15.65 7.87 -3.93
CA ARG A 119 14.65 7.03 -3.24
C ARG A 119 13.50 7.85 -2.64
N ILE A 120 13.16 8.95 -3.29
CA ILE A 120 12.01 9.78 -2.93
C ILE A 120 10.76 9.18 -3.58
N PHE A 121 9.67 9.09 -2.81
CA PHE A 121 8.42 8.59 -3.36
C PHE A 121 7.76 9.64 -4.30
N PRO A 122 7.51 9.34 -5.59
CA PRO A 122 7.05 10.32 -6.57
C PRO A 122 5.52 10.55 -6.50
N GLU A 123 5.03 11.03 -5.35
CA GLU A 123 3.59 11.19 -5.08
C GLU A 123 2.92 12.18 -6.06
N GLU A 124 3.59 13.30 -6.37
CA GLU A 124 3.05 14.34 -7.27
C GLU A 124 2.91 13.82 -8.70
N GLU A 125 3.93 13.12 -9.22
CA GLU A 125 3.91 12.51 -10.54
C GLU A 125 2.82 11.45 -10.66
N LEU A 126 2.73 10.55 -9.68
CA LEU A 126 1.69 9.51 -9.67
C LEU A 126 0.30 10.12 -9.62
N ALA A 127 0.09 11.18 -8.82
CA ALA A 127 -1.19 11.88 -8.76
C ALA A 127 -1.57 12.53 -10.09
N GLU A 128 -0.60 13.12 -10.80
CA GLU A 128 -0.82 13.69 -12.13
C GLU A 128 -1.12 12.62 -13.18
N ILE A 129 -0.40 11.49 -13.15
CA ILE A 129 -0.65 10.33 -14.02
C ILE A 129 -2.07 9.78 -13.80
N ILE A 130 -2.49 9.60 -12.55
CA ILE A 130 -3.83 9.12 -12.19
C ILE A 130 -4.91 10.11 -12.66
N ALA A 131 -4.67 11.42 -12.53
CA ALA A 131 -5.61 12.45 -12.96
C ALA A 131 -5.80 12.50 -14.50
N ARG A 132 -4.79 12.07 -15.25
CA ARG A 132 -4.75 12.06 -16.73
C ARG A 132 -4.66 10.64 -17.29
N LYS A 133 -5.36 9.69 -16.66
CA LYS A 133 -5.25 8.25 -16.94
C LYS A 133 -5.44 7.89 -18.42
N GLU A 134 -6.34 8.56 -19.14
CA GLU A 134 -6.60 8.27 -20.56
C GLU A 134 -5.38 8.54 -21.44
N GLU A 135 -4.54 9.51 -21.08
CA GLU A 135 -3.25 9.77 -21.75
C GLU A 135 -2.17 8.77 -21.30
N ALA A 136 -2.22 8.33 -20.05
CA ALA A 136 -1.23 7.42 -19.46
C ALA A 136 -1.35 5.98 -19.96
N ILE A 137 -2.57 5.45 -20.05
CA ILE A 137 -2.85 4.04 -20.41
C ILE A 137 -2.05 3.54 -21.62
N PRO A 138 -2.09 4.20 -22.81
CA PRO A 138 -1.36 3.69 -23.97
C PRO A 138 0.16 3.65 -23.76
N LEU A 139 0.71 4.58 -22.99
CA LEU A 139 2.15 4.63 -22.70
C LEU A 139 2.55 3.58 -21.66
N LEU A 140 1.72 3.35 -20.63
CA LEU A 140 1.93 2.29 -19.64
C LEU A 140 1.83 0.90 -20.28
N MET A 141 0.86 0.71 -21.19
CA MET A 141 0.71 -0.54 -21.95
C MET A 141 1.93 -0.82 -22.82
N ALA A 142 2.35 0.13 -23.66
CA ALA A 142 3.52 -0.02 -24.51
C ALA A 142 4.79 -0.28 -23.69
N PHE A 143 4.88 0.31 -22.50
CA PHE A 143 6.00 0.08 -21.61
C PHE A 143 5.97 -1.32 -20.97
N LEU A 144 4.81 -1.85 -20.57
CA LEU A 144 4.74 -3.26 -20.13
C LEU A 144 5.08 -4.25 -21.25
N GLU A 145 4.70 -3.96 -22.51
CA GLU A 145 5.11 -4.76 -23.67
C GLU A 145 6.63 -4.75 -23.84
N GLU A 146 7.27 -3.58 -23.71
CA GLU A 146 8.73 -3.45 -23.75
C GLU A 146 9.41 -4.27 -22.65
N VAL A 147 8.87 -4.24 -21.43
CA VAL A 147 9.40 -5.01 -20.29
C VAL A 147 9.27 -6.50 -20.53
N ARG A 148 8.12 -6.96 -21.05
CA ARG A 148 7.93 -8.37 -21.41
C ARG A 148 8.94 -8.82 -22.46
N ASP A 149 9.10 -8.05 -23.52
CA ASP A 149 9.96 -8.41 -24.66
C ASP A 149 11.45 -8.37 -24.28
N ASN A 150 11.82 -7.64 -23.22
CA ASN A 150 13.20 -7.44 -22.77
C ASN A 150 13.39 -7.74 -21.27
N ALA A 151 12.66 -8.72 -20.72
CA ALA A 151 12.60 -9.01 -19.28
C ALA A 151 13.97 -9.12 -18.59
N GLU A 152 14.95 -9.78 -19.22
CA GLU A 152 16.31 -9.93 -18.67
C GLU A 152 17.02 -8.58 -18.46
N GLN A 153 16.76 -7.59 -19.32
CA GLN A 153 17.36 -6.26 -19.21
C GLN A 153 16.84 -5.52 -17.98
N PHE A 154 15.54 -5.63 -17.70
CA PHE A 154 14.89 -4.97 -16.57
C PHE A 154 15.16 -5.69 -15.23
N SER A 155 15.47 -7.00 -15.26
CA SER A 155 15.71 -7.79 -14.04
C SER A 155 17.02 -7.48 -13.27
N ASN A 156 17.89 -6.62 -13.82
CA ASN A 156 19.23 -6.35 -13.27
C ASN A 156 19.35 -4.97 -12.60
N ASN A 157 18.27 -4.19 -12.49
CA ASN A 157 18.31 -2.84 -11.93
C ASN A 157 17.46 -2.73 -10.66
N PHE A 158 18.11 -2.66 -9.49
CA PHE A 158 17.45 -2.64 -8.20
C PHE A 158 16.74 -1.31 -7.90
N ASP A 159 17.20 -0.20 -8.48
CA ASP A 159 16.61 1.13 -8.25
C ASP A 159 15.49 1.45 -9.27
N TYR A 160 15.00 0.42 -9.97
CA TYR A 160 14.01 0.54 -11.03
C TYR A 160 12.65 -0.04 -10.61
N LEU A 161 11.65 0.83 -10.49
CA LEU A 161 10.29 0.46 -10.09
C LEU A 161 9.24 0.72 -11.19
N GLY A 162 9.69 1.15 -12.38
CA GLY A 162 8.79 1.58 -13.45
C GLY A 162 7.69 0.58 -13.78
N HIS A 163 8.04 -0.68 -14.02
CA HIS A 163 7.07 -1.72 -14.41
C HIS A 163 6.10 -2.07 -13.28
N ILE A 164 6.56 -1.96 -12.02
CA ILE A 164 5.71 -2.13 -10.84
C ILE A 164 4.66 -1.02 -10.79
N TYR A 165 5.06 0.24 -10.94
CA TYR A 165 4.10 1.35 -11.03
C TYR A 165 3.14 1.17 -12.20
N ALA A 166 3.65 0.79 -13.37
CA ALA A 166 2.83 0.62 -14.56
C ALA A 166 1.74 -0.44 -14.36
N VAL A 167 2.08 -1.61 -13.82
CA VAL A 167 1.09 -2.67 -13.60
C VAL A 167 0.08 -2.31 -12.51
N LEU A 168 0.50 -1.65 -11.42
CA LEU A 168 -0.41 -1.21 -10.36
C LEU A 168 -1.37 -0.11 -10.83
N LEU A 169 -0.88 0.84 -11.62
CA LEU A 169 -1.72 1.89 -12.22
C LEU A 169 -2.72 1.29 -13.22
N LEU A 170 -2.29 0.36 -14.08
CA LEU A 170 -3.19 -0.32 -15.02
C LEU A 170 -4.25 -1.15 -14.27
N ALA A 171 -3.87 -1.78 -13.16
CA ALA A 171 -4.80 -2.45 -12.26
C ALA A 171 -5.82 -1.47 -11.64
N GLN A 172 -5.35 -0.35 -11.10
CA GLN A 172 -6.19 0.74 -10.58
C GLN A 172 -7.16 1.28 -11.64
N PHE A 173 -6.70 1.41 -12.88
CA PHE A 173 -7.51 1.89 -13.99
C PHE A 173 -8.44 0.83 -14.59
N ARG A 174 -8.34 -0.44 -14.14
CA ARG A 174 -9.11 -1.59 -14.64
C ARG A 174 -8.92 -1.84 -16.14
N VAL A 175 -7.69 -1.67 -16.64
CA VAL A 175 -7.35 -1.88 -18.06
C VAL A 175 -7.22 -3.38 -18.32
N LYS A 176 -8.28 -3.99 -18.86
CA LYS A 176 -8.35 -5.44 -19.09
C LYS A 176 -7.41 -5.91 -20.19
N GLU A 177 -7.08 -5.00 -21.10
CA GLU A 177 -6.15 -5.21 -22.20
C GLU A 177 -4.73 -5.53 -21.70
N ALA A 178 -4.37 -5.12 -20.48
CA ALA A 178 -3.09 -5.44 -19.85
C ALA A 178 -2.98 -6.90 -19.42
N TYR A 179 -4.11 -7.60 -19.26
CA TYR A 179 -4.15 -8.92 -18.63
C TYR A 179 -3.28 -9.99 -19.32
N PRO A 180 -3.33 -10.16 -20.66
CA PRO A 180 -2.47 -11.14 -21.33
C PRO A 180 -0.98 -10.87 -21.10
N ILE A 181 -0.55 -9.61 -21.13
CA ILE A 181 0.84 -9.20 -20.90
C ILE A 181 1.25 -9.53 -19.45
N VAL A 182 0.37 -9.26 -18.49
CA VAL A 182 0.63 -9.56 -17.07
C VAL A 182 0.75 -11.06 -16.83
N LEU A 183 -0.10 -11.89 -17.45
CA LEU A 183 0.03 -13.35 -17.36
C LEU A 183 1.36 -13.84 -17.96
N GLU A 184 1.77 -13.30 -19.10
CA GLU A 184 3.08 -13.61 -19.71
C GLU A 184 4.24 -13.22 -18.79
N LEU A 185 4.18 -12.03 -18.16
CA LEU A 185 5.18 -11.55 -17.20
C LEU A 185 5.24 -12.43 -15.93
N PHE A 186 4.10 -12.89 -15.43
CA PHE A 186 4.05 -13.78 -14.26
C PHE A 186 4.46 -15.22 -14.56
N SER A 187 4.43 -15.60 -15.83
CA SER A 187 4.85 -16.93 -16.31
C SER A 187 6.29 -16.95 -16.85
N LEU A 188 7.09 -15.91 -16.62
CA LEU A 188 8.45 -15.86 -17.13
C LEU A 188 9.32 -16.98 -16.52
N PRO A 189 10.13 -17.68 -17.33
CA PRO A 189 10.93 -18.80 -16.86
C PRO A 189 12.15 -18.34 -16.04
N ASN A 190 12.87 -19.32 -15.49
CA ASN A 190 14.19 -19.12 -14.85
C ASN A 190 14.20 -18.13 -13.67
N GLY A 191 13.06 -17.97 -12.99
CA GLY A 191 12.91 -17.04 -11.87
C GLY A 191 12.99 -15.57 -12.27
N LEU A 192 12.77 -15.24 -13.56
CA LEU A 192 12.76 -13.85 -14.01
C LEU A 192 11.59 -13.06 -13.40
N THR A 193 10.44 -13.69 -13.17
CA THR A 193 9.32 -13.06 -12.47
C THR A 193 9.74 -12.55 -11.09
N ASP A 194 10.40 -13.39 -10.29
CA ASP A 194 10.92 -13.03 -8.96
C ASP A 194 11.93 -11.90 -9.03
N LYS A 195 12.84 -11.91 -10.03
CA LYS A 195 13.81 -10.82 -10.20
C LYS A 195 13.18 -9.50 -10.64
N LEU A 196 12.09 -9.55 -11.39
CA LEU A 196 11.40 -8.33 -11.85
C LEU A 196 10.54 -7.74 -10.74
N PHE A 197 9.72 -8.56 -10.09
CA PHE A 197 8.71 -8.07 -9.16
C PHE A 197 9.14 -8.12 -7.70
N GLY A 198 10.10 -8.99 -7.33
CA GLY A 198 10.52 -9.18 -5.95
C GLY A 198 9.33 -9.39 -5.02
N ASP A 199 9.32 -8.69 -3.89
CA ASP A 199 8.22 -8.75 -2.91
C ASP A 199 6.89 -8.23 -3.48
N ALA A 200 6.91 -7.36 -4.50
CA ALA A 200 5.70 -6.90 -5.17
C ALA A 200 4.91 -8.05 -5.81
N MET A 201 5.61 -9.15 -6.15
CA MET A 201 4.98 -10.38 -6.63
C MET A 201 4.00 -10.92 -5.58
N THR A 202 4.46 -11.12 -4.35
CA THR A 202 3.66 -11.70 -3.27
C THR A 202 2.67 -10.70 -2.66
N ASP A 203 2.92 -9.40 -2.77
CA ASP A 203 2.05 -8.38 -2.20
C ASP A 203 0.88 -8.00 -3.11
N TYR A 204 1.06 -8.13 -4.43
CA TYR A 204 0.12 -7.55 -5.40
C TYR A 204 -0.32 -8.47 -6.53
N ALA A 205 0.37 -9.57 -6.87
CA ALA A 205 0.06 -10.29 -8.11
C ALA A 205 -1.40 -10.77 -8.19
N GLY A 206 -1.97 -11.28 -7.08
CA GLY A 206 -3.36 -11.73 -7.03
C GLY A 206 -4.34 -10.57 -7.19
N ARG A 207 -4.04 -9.44 -6.53
CA ARG A 207 -4.85 -8.21 -6.59
C ARG A 207 -4.78 -7.57 -7.97
N ILE A 208 -3.61 -7.59 -8.62
CA ILE A 208 -3.40 -7.16 -10.01
C ILE A 208 -4.26 -8.01 -10.93
N MET A 209 -4.11 -9.34 -10.89
CA MET A 209 -4.87 -10.26 -11.73
C MET A 209 -6.38 -10.06 -11.57
N ALA A 210 -6.88 -10.03 -10.33
CA ALA A 210 -8.30 -9.79 -10.05
C ALA A 210 -8.79 -8.42 -10.54
N SER A 211 -7.92 -7.41 -10.61
CA SER A 211 -8.28 -6.07 -11.09
C SER A 211 -8.46 -5.99 -12.60
N ILE A 212 -7.74 -6.82 -13.37
CA ILE A 212 -7.66 -6.72 -14.84
C ILE A 212 -8.14 -7.96 -15.61
N CYS A 213 -8.39 -9.10 -14.97
CA CYS A 213 -8.80 -10.35 -15.65
C CYS A 213 -10.10 -10.23 -16.44
N GLY A 214 -10.94 -9.24 -16.14
CA GLY A 214 -12.27 -9.13 -16.72
C GLY A 214 -13.10 -10.36 -16.39
N ASN A 215 -13.49 -11.12 -17.41
CA ASN A 215 -14.27 -12.36 -17.25
C ASN A 215 -13.43 -13.63 -17.45
N ASP A 216 -12.11 -13.49 -17.68
CA ASP A 216 -11.24 -14.61 -18.00
C ASP A 216 -10.64 -15.25 -16.74
N VAL A 217 -11.52 -15.91 -15.98
CA VAL A 217 -11.17 -16.72 -14.81
C VAL A 217 -10.46 -18.01 -15.22
N THR A 218 -10.70 -18.50 -16.44
CA THR A 218 -10.10 -19.73 -16.96
C THR A 218 -8.58 -19.61 -17.05
N SER A 219 -8.05 -18.49 -17.55
CA SER A 219 -6.60 -18.28 -17.60
C SER A 219 -5.95 -18.21 -16.21
N ILE A 220 -6.66 -17.73 -15.19
CA ILE A 220 -6.18 -17.77 -13.78
C ILE A 220 -6.04 -19.22 -13.31
N LYS A 221 -7.04 -20.06 -13.57
CA LYS A 221 -6.99 -21.49 -13.19
C LYS A 221 -5.87 -22.22 -13.94
N GLN A 222 -5.68 -21.93 -15.23
CA GLN A 222 -4.55 -22.48 -16.00
C GLN A 222 -3.19 -22.10 -15.39
N LEU A 223 -3.03 -20.86 -14.91
CA LEU A 223 -1.81 -20.41 -14.25
C LEU A 223 -1.54 -21.18 -12.93
N VAL A 224 -2.58 -21.53 -12.17
CA VAL A 224 -2.47 -22.36 -10.96
C VAL A 224 -1.97 -23.76 -11.30
N GLU A 225 -2.48 -24.34 -12.39
CA GLU A 225 -2.24 -25.72 -12.81
C GLU A 225 -0.91 -25.92 -13.57
N ASP A 226 -0.29 -24.84 -14.07
CA ASP A 226 0.96 -24.89 -14.85
C ASP A 226 2.17 -25.22 -13.97
N GLU A 227 2.80 -26.37 -14.15
CA GLU A 227 3.96 -26.82 -13.35
C GLU A 227 5.17 -25.89 -13.40
N GLU A 228 5.37 -25.12 -14.47
CA GLU A 228 6.55 -24.28 -14.69
C GLU A 228 6.43 -22.90 -14.01
N VAL A 229 5.22 -22.50 -13.63
CA VAL A 229 4.96 -21.20 -12.98
C VAL A 229 5.47 -21.19 -11.54
N ASP A 230 6.00 -20.04 -11.11
CA ASP A 230 6.47 -19.85 -9.74
C ASP A 230 5.38 -20.14 -8.71
N LYS A 231 5.75 -20.85 -7.64
CA LYS A 231 4.83 -21.29 -6.59
C LYS A 231 4.07 -20.13 -5.93
N TYR A 232 4.67 -18.94 -5.80
CA TYR A 232 4.03 -17.78 -5.21
C TYR A 232 3.03 -17.15 -6.17
N ILE A 233 3.33 -17.12 -7.47
CA ILE A 233 2.35 -16.72 -8.49
C ILE A 233 1.13 -17.65 -8.48
N LYS A 234 1.32 -18.96 -8.29
CA LYS A 234 0.20 -19.91 -8.16
C LYS A 234 -0.70 -19.58 -6.97
N VAL A 235 -0.09 -19.27 -5.82
CA VAL A 235 -0.83 -18.85 -4.62
C VAL A 235 -1.56 -17.55 -4.89
N GLU A 236 -0.91 -16.58 -5.53
CA GLU A 236 -1.51 -15.30 -5.89
C GLU A 236 -2.64 -15.43 -6.92
N ALA A 237 -2.56 -16.40 -7.83
CA ALA A 237 -3.66 -16.75 -8.73
C ALA A 237 -4.87 -17.30 -7.96
N LEU A 238 -4.66 -18.12 -6.93
CA LEU A 238 -5.72 -18.53 -6.00
C LEU A 238 -6.29 -17.30 -5.26
N THR A 239 -5.43 -16.42 -4.74
CA THR A 239 -5.85 -15.15 -4.12
C THR A 239 -6.72 -14.33 -5.08
N ALA A 240 -6.38 -14.24 -6.36
CA ALA A 240 -7.17 -13.53 -7.36
C ALA A 240 -8.61 -14.09 -7.46
N LEU A 241 -8.77 -15.42 -7.49
CA LEU A 241 -10.08 -16.07 -7.51
C LEU A 241 -10.90 -15.73 -6.24
N ALA A 242 -10.25 -15.70 -5.08
CA ALA A 242 -10.88 -15.30 -3.83
C ALA A 242 -11.37 -13.84 -3.87
N ILE A 243 -10.55 -12.91 -4.38
CA ILE A 243 -10.90 -11.50 -4.55
C ILE A 243 -12.11 -11.36 -5.49
N LEU A 244 -12.12 -12.08 -6.61
CA LEU A 244 -13.26 -12.09 -7.54
C LEU A 244 -14.54 -12.59 -6.86
N THR A 245 -14.46 -13.61 -6.01
CA THR A 245 -15.62 -14.09 -5.24
C THR A 245 -16.11 -13.06 -4.22
N LEU A 246 -15.21 -12.40 -3.49
CA LEU A 246 -15.58 -11.35 -2.54
C LEU A 246 -16.22 -10.12 -3.21
N ASN A 247 -15.90 -9.89 -4.49
CA ASN A 247 -16.49 -8.83 -5.31
C ASN A 247 -17.78 -9.28 -6.05
N GLY A 248 -18.20 -10.54 -5.89
CA GLY A 248 -19.39 -11.09 -6.56
C GLY A 248 -19.21 -11.37 -8.06
N GLU A 249 -17.96 -11.43 -8.54
CA GLU A 249 -17.61 -11.70 -9.94
C GLU A 249 -17.38 -13.20 -10.21
N LEU A 250 -17.15 -14.00 -9.15
CA LEU A 250 -17.06 -15.45 -9.18
C LEU A 250 -17.96 -16.06 -8.10
N GLU A 251 -18.81 -17.01 -8.46
CA GLU A 251 -19.67 -17.64 -7.45
C GLU A 251 -18.84 -18.41 -6.41
N ARG A 252 -19.13 -18.19 -5.12
CA ARG A 252 -18.42 -18.87 -4.03
C ARG A 252 -18.47 -20.39 -4.16
N GLN A 253 -19.61 -20.95 -4.58
CA GLN A 253 -19.74 -22.39 -4.76
C GLN A 253 -18.76 -22.91 -5.82
N GLU A 254 -18.54 -22.15 -6.90
CA GLU A 254 -17.56 -22.49 -7.93
C GLU A 254 -16.14 -22.45 -7.37
N LEU A 255 -15.78 -21.38 -6.64
CA LEU A 255 -14.47 -21.24 -6.01
C LEU A 255 -14.18 -22.39 -5.04
N MET A 256 -15.12 -22.66 -4.14
CA MET A 256 -14.96 -23.69 -3.12
C MET A 256 -14.91 -25.09 -3.71
N ALA A 257 -15.66 -25.36 -4.78
CA ALA A 257 -15.55 -26.63 -5.51
C ALA A 257 -14.15 -26.80 -6.11
N TYR A 258 -13.61 -25.76 -6.73
CA TYR A 258 -12.25 -25.79 -7.28
C TYR A 258 -11.19 -26.01 -6.19
N TYR A 259 -11.26 -25.29 -5.07
CA TYR A 259 -10.32 -25.48 -3.95
C TYR A 259 -10.43 -26.88 -3.33
N LYS A 260 -11.65 -27.42 -3.25
CA LYS A 260 -11.89 -28.78 -2.76
C LYS A 260 -11.19 -29.84 -3.61
N GLU A 261 -11.23 -29.68 -4.93
CA GLU A 261 -10.55 -30.58 -5.87
C GLU A 261 -9.02 -30.41 -5.79
N LEU A 262 -8.56 -29.18 -5.61
CA LEU A 262 -7.13 -28.85 -5.63
C LEU A 262 -6.39 -29.27 -4.35
N LEU A 263 -6.95 -29.02 -3.17
CA LEU A 263 -6.34 -29.30 -1.85
C LEU A 263 -5.68 -30.70 -1.73
N PRO A 264 -6.33 -31.83 -2.10
CA PRO A 264 -5.71 -33.15 -2.00
C PRO A 264 -4.63 -33.41 -3.05
N THR A 265 -4.57 -32.63 -4.13
CA THR A 265 -3.64 -32.82 -5.26
C THR A 265 -2.34 -32.02 -5.11
N ILE A 266 -2.33 -30.96 -4.28
CA ILE A 266 -1.13 -30.15 -4.08
C ILE A 266 -0.11 -30.92 -3.23
N ASP A 267 1.03 -31.23 -3.85
CA ASP A 267 2.16 -31.86 -3.16
C ASP A 267 3.17 -30.86 -2.59
N ASN A 268 3.18 -29.62 -3.08
CA ASN A 268 4.07 -28.58 -2.55
C ASN A 268 3.55 -28.07 -1.19
N PRO A 269 4.28 -28.27 -0.08
CA PRO A 269 3.80 -27.88 1.25
C PRO A 269 3.55 -26.38 1.39
N THR A 270 4.34 -25.54 0.71
CA THR A 270 4.16 -24.07 0.75
C THR A 270 2.85 -23.66 0.09
N ILE A 271 2.56 -24.15 -1.11
CA ILE A 271 1.31 -23.84 -1.83
C ILE A 271 0.12 -24.35 -1.02
N LEU A 272 0.18 -25.59 -0.52
CA LEU A 272 -0.89 -26.18 0.28
C LEU A 272 -1.18 -25.36 1.54
N THR A 273 -0.13 -24.98 2.26
CA THR A 273 -0.25 -24.21 3.50
C THR A 273 -0.84 -22.82 3.24
N LEU A 274 -0.40 -22.13 2.19
CA LEU A 274 -0.91 -20.80 1.83
C LEU A 274 -2.35 -20.85 1.30
N LEU A 275 -2.73 -21.88 0.55
CA LEU A 275 -4.14 -22.11 0.18
C LEU A 275 -5.01 -22.37 1.41
N ILE A 276 -4.54 -23.14 2.39
CA ILE A 276 -5.27 -23.36 3.65
C ILE A 276 -5.44 -22.03 4.41
N ASN A 277 -4.41 -21.18 4.45
CA ASN A 277 -4.51 -19.85 5.03
C ASN A 277 -5.58 -19.02 4.31
N LEU A 278 -5.53 -18.94 2.98
CA LEU A 278 -6.53 -18.23 2.17
C LEU A 278 -7.95 -18.76 2.41
N CYS A 279 -8.14 -20.08 2.40
CA CYS A 279 -9.44 -20.72 2.72
C CYS A 279 -9.94 -20.31 4.11
N THR A 280 -9.03 -20.18 5.08
CA THR A 280 -9.36 -19.73 6.44
C THR A 280 -9.81 -18.28 6.44
N ASP A 281 -9.13 -17.41 5.68
CA ASP A 281 -9.44 -15.98 5.55
C ASP A 281 -10.79 -15.75 4.87
N ILE A 282 -11.19 -16.61 3.92
CA ILE A 282 -12.48 -16.52 3.22
C ILE A 282 -13.52 -17.55 3.68
N TYR A 283 -13.38 -18.07 4.92
CA TYR A 283 -14.19 -19.13 5.52
C TYR A 283 -13.99 -20.53 4.87
N PRO A 284 -13.51 -21.54 5.63
CA PRO A 284 -13.09 -22.83 5.07
C PRO A 284 -14.19 -23.90 5.04
N GLY A 285 -15.46 -23.56 5.33
CA GLY A 285 -16.49 -24.54 5.67
C GLY A 285 -16.71 -25.66 4.64
N GLU A 286 -16.69 -25.32 3.35
CA GLU A 286 -16.93 -26.27 2.25
C GLU A 286 -15.76 -27.25 2.00
N VAL A 287 -14.56 -26.88 2.47
CA VAL A 287 -13.28 -27.59 2.28
C VAL A 287 -12.64 -28.07 3.59
N TYR A 288 -13.35 -27.92 4.71
CA TYR A 288 -12.81 -28.16 6.06
C TYR A 288 -12.36 -29.62 6.26
N ASP A 289 -13.03 -30.59 5.64
CA ASP A 289 -12.66 -32.00 5.74
C ASP A 289 -11.35 -32.30 5.00
N GLU A 290 -11.15 -31.72 3.82
CA GLU A 290 -9.91 -31.81 3.05
C GLU A 290 -8.74 -31.18 3.82
N ILE A 291 -8.96 -30.03 4.46
CA ILE A 291 -7.96 -29.36 5.30
C ILE A 291 -7.56 -30.25 6.48
N LYS A 292 -8.53 -30.82 7.22
CA LYS A 292 -8.23 -31.76 8.32
C LYS A 292 -7.38 -32.94 7.85
N GLU A 293 -7.68 -33.46 6.66
CA GLU A 293 -6.93 -34.58 6.10
C GLU A 293 -5.49 -34.18 5.74
N ALA A 294 -5.28 -32.96 5.23
CA ALA A 294 -3.94 -32.43 4.99
C ALA A 294 -3.09 -32.36 6.28
N TYR A 295 -3.66 -31.91 7.40
CA TYR A 295 -2.96 -31.89 8.70
C TYR A 295 -2.66 -33.29 9.23
N LYS A 296 -3.58 -34.25 9.10
CA LYS A 296 -3.32 -35.65 9.53
C LYS A 296 -2.14 -36.28 8.79
N ASN A 297 -1.97 -35.89 7.53
CA ASN A 297 -0.91 -36.40 6.67
C ASN A 297 0.42 -35.61 6.79
N ASP A 298 0.52 -34.69 7.76
CA ASP A 298 1.73 -33.90 8.06
C ASP A 298 2.27 -33.13 6.83
N LYS A 299 1.38 -32.72 5.92
CA LYS A 299 1.73 -31.98 4.69
C LYS A 299 1.76 -30.46 4.88
N VAL A 300 1.29 -29.95 6.02
CA VAL A 300 1.04 -28.52 6.26
C VAL A 300 2.08 -27.96 7.21
N ASP A 301 2.65 -26.80 6.87
CA ASP A 301 3.52 -26.07 7.80
C ASP A 301 2.69 -25.43 8.92
N SER A 302 2.63 -26.15 10.04
CA SER A 302 1.86 -25.76 11.22
C SER A 302 2.40 -24.50 11.92
N PHE A 303 3.61 -24.04 11.58
CA PHE A 303 4.13 -22.78 12.10
C PHE A 303 3.47 -21.58 11.41
N LEU A 304 3.18 -21.68 10.11
CA LEU A 304 2.54 -20.61 9.34
C LEU A 304 1.05 -20.53 9.66
N ILE A 305 0.37 -21.66 9.66
CA ILE A 305 -1.03 -21.75 10.10
C ILE A 305 -1.25 -23.06 10.83
N GLY A 306 -1.81 -22.98 12.03
CA GLY A 306 -2.22 -24.15 12.81
C GLY A 306 -3.69 -24.48 12.60
N MET A 307 -4.05 -25.76 12.79
CA MET A 307 -5.45 -26.22 12.75
C MET A 307 -6.37 -25.41 13.66
N GLY A 308 -5.86 -24.90 14.79
CA GLY A 308 -6.62 -24.04 15.70
C GLY A 308 -7.15 -22.76 15.05
N SER A 309 -6.42 -22.16 14.10
CA SER A 309 -6.89 -20.99 13.34
C SER A 309 -8.03 -21.36 12.40
N VAL A 310 -7.94 -22.53 11.76
CA VAL A 310 -9.00 -23.07 10.89
C VAL A 310 -10.26 -23.36 11.69
N ASP A 311 -10.12 -24.00 12.85
CA ASP A 311 -11.22 -24.29 13.78
C ASP A 311 -11.88 -23.00 14.29
N GLN A 312 -11.07 -21.98 14.59
CA GLN A 312 -11.57 -20.68 15.02
C GLN A 312 -12.43 -20.02 13.93
N ALA A 313 -12.03 -20.06 12.66
CA ALA A 313 -12.84 -19.55 11.56
C ALA A 313 -14.19 -20.30 11.44
N MET A 314 -14.20 -21.62 11.69
CA MET A 314 -15.43 -22.41 11.73
C MET A 314 -16.37 -22.00 12.88
N VAL A 315 -15.81 -21.73 14.06
CA VAL A 315 -16.56 -21.28 15.25
C VAL A 315 -17.14 -19.89 15.05
N GLU A 316 -16.37 -18.97 14.47
CA GLU A 316 -16.82 -17.60 14.18
C GLU A 316 -17.93 -17.56 13.13
N GLY A 317 -17.90 -18.52 12.20
CA GLY A 317 -18.93 -18.71 11.19
C GLY A 317 -18.74 -17.81 9.97
N GLN A 318 -19.34 -18.25 8.87
CA GLN A 318 -19.15 -17.68 7.54
C GLN A 318 -19.39 -16.17 7.49
N SER A 319 -20.48 -15.68 8.09
CA SER A 319 -20.84 -14.27 8.01
C SER A 319 -19.80 -13.35 8.62
N MET A 320 -19.17 -13.74 9.74
CA MET A 320 -18.18 -12.90 10.42
C MET A 320 -16.83 -12.93 9.71
N VAL A 321 -16.43 -14.12 9.23
CA VAL A 321 -15.18 -14.29 8.47
C VAL A 321 -15.25 -13.49 7.18
N LEU A 322 -16.32 -13.64 6.39
CA LEU A 322 -16.51 -12.88 5.16
C LEU A 322 -16.61 -11.37 5.40
N TYR A 323 -17.27 -10.93 6.49
CA TYR A 323 -17.31 -9.52 6.86
C TYR A 323 -15.90 -8.91 7.04
N ARG A 324 -14.95 -9.67 7.59
CA ARG A 324 -13.55 -9.22 7.70
C ARG A 324 -12.82 -9.30 6.37
N ALA A 325 -12.99 -10.40 5.63
CA ALA A 325 -12.35 -10.59 4.32
C ALA A 325 -12.71 -9.47 3.32
N GLU A 326 -13.97 -9.06 3.30
CA GLU A 326 -14.47 -7.92 2.50
C GLU A 326 -13.82 -6.57 2.87
N ARG A 327 -13.13 -6.48 4.01
CA ARG A 327 -12.46 -5.27 4.51
C ARG A 327 -10.94 -5.43 4.59
N ASP A 328 -10.43 -6.62 4.31
CA ASP A 328 -9.02 -6.88 4.24
C ASP A 328 -8.48 -6.34 2.93
N ARG A 329 -7.61 -5.33 3.03
CA ARG A 329 -6.94 -4.70 1.88
C ARG A 329 -6.25 -5.71 0.97
N ASN A 330 -5.68 -6.78 1.52
CA ASN A 330 -4.96 -7.79 0.75
C ASN A 330 -5.92 -8.68 -0.07
N LEU A 331 -7.21 -8.68 0.28
CA LEU A 331 -8.28 -9.36 -0.43
C LEU A 331 -9.19 -8.39 -1.20
N GLN A 332 -8.71 -7.18 -1.47
CA GLN A 332 -9.37 -6.20 -2.34
C GLN A 332 -8.57 -5.94 -3.62
N LYS A 333 -9.28 -5.50 -4.66
CA LYS A 333 -8.68 -4.99 -5.89
C LYS A 333 -7.84 -3.74 -5.58
N ILE A 334 -6.93 -3.39 -6.49
CA ILE A 334 -6.06 -2.22 -6.31
C ILE A 334 -6.85 -0.97 -6.69
N ASP A 335 -7.10 -0.07 -5.74
CA ASP A 335 -7.83 1.19 -5.99
C ASP A 335 -6.99 2.44 -5.78
N ASP A 336 -5.86 2.33 -5.07
CA ASP A 336 -5.03 3.47 -4.66
C ASP A 336 -3.54 3.12 -4.70
N THR A 337 -2.93 3.15 -5.89
CA THR A 337 -1.50 2.85 -6.09
C THR A 337 -0.60 3.72 -5.21
N ILE A 338 -0.98 4.98 -4.97
CA ILE A 338 -0.22 5.89 -4.11
C ILE A 338 -0.23 5.36 -2.67
N GLY A 339 -1.41 5.05 -2.13
CA GLY A 339 -1.55 4.45 -0.81
C GLY A 339 -0.91 3.05 -0.71
N GLU A 340 -0.88 2.29 -1.80
CA GLU A 340 -0.19 1.00 -1.89
C GLU A 340 1.32 1.13 -1.70
N MET A 341 1.94 2.15 -2.30
CA MET A 341 3.40 2.20 -2.43
C MET A 341 4.12 3.21 -1.53
N ARG A 342 3.43 4.24 -1.02
CA ARG A 342 4.10 5.37 -0.33
C ARG A 342 4.94 4.97 0.89
N ASN A 343 4.63 3.86 1.54
CA ASN A 343 5.30 3.38 2.75
C ASN A 343 6.19 2.15 2.48
N TRP A 344 6.56 1.89 1.23
CA TRP A 344 7.50 0.82 0.95
C TRP A 344 8.86 1.14 1.58
N ALA A 345 9.48 0.12 2.18
CA ALA A 345 10.81 0.22 2.78
C ALA A 345 11.93 0.62 1.79
N TYR A 346 11.62 0.64 0.49
CA TYR A 346 12.51 1.16 -0.55
C TYR A 346 12.71 2.68 -0.44
N PHE A 347 11.66 3.44 -0.10
CA PHE A 347 11.71 4.89 -0.06
C PHE A 347 12.30 5.40 1.26
N GLU A 348 13.11 6.45 1.19
CA GLU A 348 13.62 7.12 2.37
C GLU A 348 12.50 7.95 3.02
N ASN A 349 12.11 7.61 4.25
CA ASN A 349 11.15 8.40 5.01
C ASN A 349 11.87 9.23 6.08
N GLU A 350 11.43 10.48 6.29
CA GLU A 350 11.94 11.31 7.39
C GLU A 350 11.74 10.62 8.76
N GLU A 351 10.74 9.74 8.90
CA GLU A 351 10.46 8.97 10.12
C GLU A 351 11.50 7.88 10.41
N ASP A 352 12.12 7.28 9.38
CA ASP A 352 13.16 6.26 9.56
C ASP A 352 14.41 6.86 10.24
N SER A 353 14.70 8.13 9.94
CA SER A 353 15.77 8.88 10.62
C SER A 353 15.48 9.16 12.10
N ALA A 354 14.20 9.17 12.50
CA ALA A 354 13.79 9.36 13.90
C ALA A 354 13.92 8.06 14.72
N GLU A 355 13.70 6.89 14.11
CA GLU A 355 13.95 5.60 14.75
C GLU A 355 15.43 5.30 14.95
N GLU A 356 16.29 5.61 13.95
CA GLU A 356 17.75 5.55 14.14
C GLU A 356 18.20 6.45 15.31
N ASN A 357 17.67 7.67 15.38
CA ASN A 357 17.91 8.58 16.51
C ASN A 357 17.39 8.02 17.84
N TYR A 358 16.27 7.29 17.86
CA TYR A 358 15.75 6.67 19.07
C TYR A 358 16.62 5.50 19.55
N PHE A 359 17.09 4.67 18.63
CA PHE A 359 18.00 3.56 18.96
C PHE A 359 19.36 4.07 19.45
N GLU A 360 19.86 5.15 18.84
CA GLU A 360 21.07 5.84 19.27
C GLU A 360 20.88 6.52 20.64
N GLN A 361 19.72 7.12 20.90
CA GLN A 361 19.36 7.64 22.23
C GLN A 361 19.23 6.52 23.27
N LEU A 362 18.65 5.37 22.93
CA LEU A 362 18.53 4.22 23.82
C LEU A 362 19.90 3.66 24.20
N THR A 363 20.81 3.54 23.26
CA THR A 363 22.18 3.05 23.48
C THR A 363 23.03 4.05 24.26
N ASN A 364 22.92 5.35 23.95
CA ASN A 364 23.60 6.42 24.68
C ASN A 364 23.10 6.57 26.12
N ASN A 365 21.79 6.43 26.36
CA ASN A 365 21.19 6.55 27.69
C ASN A 365 21.28 5.25 28.52
N ASN A 366 21.56 4.10 27.88
CA ASN A 366 21.74 2.81 28.53
C ASN A 366 23.06 2.15 28.13
N LEU A 367 24.19 2.73 28.56
CA LEU A 367 25.54 2.18 28.30
C LEU A 367 25.71 0.71 28.74
N ASN A 368 24.91 0.23 29.70
CA ASN A 368 24.90 -1.18 30.13
C ASN A 368 24.22 -2.13 29.13
N PHE A 369 23.43 -1.62 28.18
CA PHE A 369 22.76 -2.41 27.14
C PHE A 369 23.74 -2.88 26.05
N VAL A 370 24.77 -2.08 25.77
CA VAL A 370 25.84 -2.36 24.78
C VAL A 370 26.93 -3.28 25.35
N HIS A 371 27.04 -3.37 26.67
CA HIS A 371 28.00 -4.20 27.39
C HIS A 371 27.42 -5.52 27.92
N GLN A 372 26.37 -6.05 27.29
CA GLN A 372 26.07 -7.46 27.52
C GLN A 372 27.27 -8.29 27.05
N PRO A 373 27.88 -9.11 27.91
CA PRO A 373 28.94 -10.00 27.47
C PRO A 373 28.36 -10.84 26.34
N LYS A 374 28.98 -10.79 25.14
CA LYS A 374 28.62 -11.67 24.03
C LYS A 374 28.47 -13.07 24.61
N VAL A 375 27.25 -13.59 24.62
CA VAL A 375 27.00 -14.97 25.01
C VAL A 375 27.75 -15.79 23.98
N THR A 376 28.93 -16.30 24.36
CA THR A 376 29.63 -17.25 23.52
C THR A 376 28.66 -18.39 23.29
N PRO A 377 28.42 -18.80 22.03
CA PRO A 377 27.58 -19.94 21.74
C PRO A 377 28.02 -21.08 22.64
N ILE A 378 27.06 -21.71 23.34
CA ILE A 378 27.36 -22.91 24.12
C ILE A 378 27.78 -23.95 23.07
N VAL A 379 29.08 -24.11 22.88
CA VAL A 379 29.64 -25.17 22.06
C VAL A 379 29.37 -26.44 22.85
N ASN A 380 28.29 -27.13 22.49
CA ASN A 380 28.05 -28.46 23.02
C ASN A 380 29.27 -29.31 22.65
N GLU A 381 29.95 -29.83 23.66
CA GLU A 381 30.96 -30.86 23.42
C GLU A 381 30.32 -31.98 22.58
N PRO A 382 31.04 -32.56 21.62
CA PRO A 382 30.51 -33.61 20.77
C PRO A 382 29.93 -34.72 21.64
N LYS A 383 28.60 -34.89 21.55
CA LYS A 383 27.89 -35.91 22.33
C LYS A 383 28.42 -37.29 21.92
N ILE A 384 29.13 -37.95 22.82
CA ILE A 384 29.62 -39.31 22.62
C ILE A 384 28.43 -40.23 22.38
N GLY A 385 28.37 -40.84 21.20
CA GLY A 385 27.31 -41.76 20.84
C GLY A 385 27.34 -42.98 21.76
N ARG A 386 26.15 -43.50 22.12
CA ARG A 386 26.00 -44.68 23.01
C ARG A 386 26.87 -45.88 22.58
N ASN A 387 27.15 -46.01 21.28
CA ASN A 387 27.92 -47.11 20.70
C ASN A 387 29.40 -46.77 20.42
N ASP A 388 29.84 -45.53 20.62
CA ASP A 388 31.21 -45.08 20.33
C ASP A 388 32.21 -45.64 21.36
N PRO A 389 33.51 -45.70 21.04
CA PRO A 389 34.55 -46.06 21.99
C PRO A 389 34.50 -45.18 23.24
N CYS A 390 34.56 -45.79 24.41
CA CYS A 390 34.48 -45.07 25.67
C CYS A 390 35.75 -44.25 25.92
N PRO A 391 35.65 -42.95 26.25
CA PRO A 391 36.80 -42.05 26.36
C PRO A 391 37.73 -42.37 27.54
N CYS A 392 37.32 -43.25 28.47
CA CYS A 392 38.16 -43.70 29.59
C CYS A 392 39.28 -44.69 29.20
N GLY A 393 39.45 -44.98 27.91
CA GLY A 393 40.51 -45.88 27.41
C GLY A 393 40.27 -47.36 27.66
N SER A 394 39.05 -47.76 28.07
CA SER A 394 38.74 -49.16 28.39
C SER A 394 38.58 -50.09 27.17
N GLY A 395 38.57 -49.54 25.96
CA GLY A 395 38.32 -50.28 24.71
C GLY A 395 36.86 -50.75 24.52
N LYS A 396 35.94 -50.40 25.42
CA LYS A 396 34.51 -50.80 25.35
C LYS A 396 33.65 -49.68 24.76
N LYS A 397 32.46 -50.02 24.23
CA LYS A 397 31.44 -49.02 23.82
C LYS A 397 30.94 -48.22 25.02
N TYR A 398 30.65 -46.93 24.86
CA TYR A 398 30.28 -45.99 25.93
C TYR A 398 29.12 -46.53 26.80
N LYS A 399 28.04 -47.05 26.20
CA LYS A 399 26.90 -47.66 26.92
C LYS A 399 27.23 -48.86 27.82
N LYS A 400 28.38 -49.51 27.60
CA LYS A 400 28.82 -50.69 28.37
C LYS A 400 29.91 -50.33 29.39
N CYS A 401 30.28 -49.05 29.50
CA CYS A 401 31.34 -48.58 30.38
C CYS A 401 30.88 -47.36 31.19
N CYS A 402 31.20 -46.14 30.76
CA CYS A 402 30.87 -44.91 31.50
C CYS A 402 29.43 -44.44 31.31
N GLY A 403 28.72 -44.89 30.27
CA GLY A 403 27.32 -44.56 30.01
C GLY A 403 26.34 -45.61 30.53
N LYS A 404 26.63 -46.21 31.69
CA LYS A 404 25.74 -47.14 32.39
C LYS A 404 24.66 -46.40 33.17
#